data_AF-A0A077WDE3-F1
#
_entry.id   AF-A0A077WDE3-F1
#
_cell.length_a   1.000
_cell.length_b   1.000
_cell.length_c   1.000
_cell.angle_alpha   90.00
_cell.angle_beta   90.00
_cell.angle_gamma   90.00
#
_symmetry.space_group_name_H-M   'P 1'
#
loop_
_entity.id
_entity.type
_entity.pdbx_description
1 polymer ?
#
loop_
_entity_poly.entity_id
_entity_poly.type
_entity_poly.pdbx_seq_one_letter_code
_entity_poly.pdbx_strand_id
1 'polypeptide(L)'
;MSPLLEAKSYATTPVADPVSIQHDDKKKHGHDFDLKYRKREWPSLYTNPDFLVLHVSDDGTMTIIRPTEAPEHRKNMEEQHGHYALSHLWGNAKDYPYWDVGDFIKDTMGEPVEPIPMRPEKRDALLALLKAYPGYWWIDVLCARVDTPLVIMGSIYRSCKTCFAMLDCSIETVRQLSKRQMSPIRNDIFKALIQFYKAYIKTVNDDLDEDSAYELISPVAMAYWAKLMTYQDKIQAMRDLLECRWFGRIWTLQELVLPTKLAILSEQYHDDIDIVQDQADFEVVNDIISVLQLEEFEAYLDDTTRNEYQIAYAPIAEWMAQKLDSCLEGSSICNEELSVVARLDQIQDVFASLEGSPRTCLDPLDYVYGILGLLDIHIPRTDNADTLWRTFLSKLKDHLTQMVNDIKEDDVNVSFTLSESACDIKLAHAENVSKVYNGLLSFEFDQRAMAMVLKDTGKTTRMAYLKGDPEDLALSIEVCDLLDSMSTIVLKKQAIE
;
A
#
# COMPACT_ATOMS: atom_id res chain seq x y z
N MET A 1 50.06 -13.75 -40.25
CA MET A 1 49.44 -13.10 -41.42
C MET A 1 48.23 -13.93 -41.80
N SER A 2 47.06 -13.51 -41.35
CA SER A 2 45.77 -14.15 -41.60
C SER A 2 44.90 -13.20 -42.43
N PRO A 3 44.07 -13.69 -43.37
CA PRO A 3 43.42 -12.84 -44.36
C PRO A 3 42.12 -12.21 -43.84
N LEU A 4 41.87 -10.99 -44.31
CA LEU A 4 40.66 -10.18 -44.13
C LEU A 4 39.44 -10.86 -44.80
N LEU A 5 38.35 -10.97 -44.07
CA LEU A 5 37.04 -11.40 -44.57
C LEU A 5 36.23 -10.17 -45.03
N GLU A 6 35.77 -10.22 -46.28
CA GLU A 6 34.89 -9.23 -46.91
C GLU A 6 33.46 -9.30 -46.36
N ALA A 7 32.85 -8.13 -46.16
CA ALA A 7 31.46 -7.98 -45.73
C ALA A 7 30.49 -8.22 -46.91
N LYS A 8 29.55 -9.15 -46.74
CA LYS A 8 28.43 -9.35 -47.66
C LYS A 8 27.30 -8.38 -47.34
N SER A 9 26.92 -7.60 -48.35
CA SER A 9 25.72 -6.76 -48.42
C SER A 9 24.45 -7.63 -48.42
N TYR A 10 23.54 -7.39 -47.48
CA TYR A 10 22.19 -7.95 -47.48
C TYR A 10 21.20 -6.90 -47.99
N ALA A 11 20.46 -7.27 -49.03
CA ALA A 11 19.39 -6.49 -49.63
C ALA A 11 18.19 -6.38 -48.68
N THR A 12 17.66 -5.16 -48.56
CA THR A 12 16.47 -4.78 -47.79
C THR A 12 15.18 -5.29 -48.44
N THR A 13 14.39 -6.06 -47.68
CA THR A 13 13.00 -6.43 -47.97
C THR A 13 12.04 -5.24 -47.69
N PRO A 14 10.90 -5.14 -48.39
CA PRO A 14 9.97 -4.01 -48.23
C PRO A 14 9.27 -4.03 -46.87
N VAL A 15 9.19 -2.85 -46.27
CA VAL A 15 8.49 -2.53 -45.02
C VAL A 15 6.98 -2.76 -45.20
N ALA A 16 6.41 -3.64 -44.38
CA ALA A 16 4.97 -3.78 -44.24
C ALA A 16 4.41 -2.58 -43.44
N ASP A 17 3.24 -2.10 -43.84
CA ASP A 17 2.54 -0.96 -43.21
C ASP A 17 2.35 -1.18 -41.69
N PRO A 18 2.45 -0.11 -40.88
CA PRO A 18 2.23 -0.20 -39.45
C PRO A 18 0.76 -0.48 -39.16
N VAL A 19 0.49 -1.66 -38.61
CA VAL A 19 -0.76 -1.93 -37.91
C VAL A 19 -0.89 -0.90 -36.79
N SER A 20 -1.88 -0.01 -36.91
CA SER A 20 -2.30 0.94 -35.89
C SER A 20 -2.79 0.16 -34.67
N ILE A 21 -1.89 -0.15 -33.74
CA ILE A 21 -2.23 -0.61 -32.41
C ILE A 21 -2.86 0.59 -31.70
N GLN A 22 -4.16 0.52 -31.43
CA GLN A 22 -4.82 1.44 -30.52
C GLN A 22 -4.11 1.32 -29.16
N HIS A 23 -3.24 2.29 -28.87
CA HIS A 23 -2.59 2.41 -27.57
C HIS A 23 -3.63 2.80 -26.52
N ASP A 24 -4.19 1.76 -25.90
CA ASP A 24 -4.69 1.63 -24.53
C ASP A 24 -4.97 2.95 -23.74
N ASP A 25 -6.16 3.51 -23.95
CA ASP A 25 -6.67 4.70 -23.24
C ASP A 25 -6.76 4.52 -21.71
N LYS A 26 -6.69 3.28 -21.19
CA LYS A 26 -6.88 2.98 -19.76
C LYS A 26 -5.63 3.22 -18.89
N LYS A 27 -4.42 2.93 -19.39
CA LYS A 27 -3.17 3.28 -18.67
C LYS A 27 -3.02 4.79 -18.47
N LYS A 28 -3.59 5.58 -19.39
CA LYS A 28 -3.64 7.05 -19.29
C LYS A 28 -4.52 7.54 -18.14
N HIS A 29 -5.62 6.85 -17.84
CA HIS A 29 -6.55 7.25 -16.78
C HIS A 29 -5.95 7.07 -15.37
N GLY A 30 -5.27 5.95 -15.09
CA GLY A 30 -4.64 5.73 -13.78
C GLY A 30 -3.55 6.76 -13.47
N HIS A 31 -2.68 7.06 -14.46
CA HIS A 31 -1.64 8.06 -14.31
C HIS A 31 -2.19 9.49 -14.11
N ASP A 32 -3.33 9.81 -14.71
CA ASP A 32 -3.97 11.13 -14.56
C ASP A 32 -4.58 11.32 -13.16
N PHE A 33 -5.23 10.27 -12.62
CA PHE A 33 -5.72 10.27 -11.24
C PHE A 33 -4.59 10.50 -10.23
N ASP A 34 -3.53 9.70 -10.30
CA ASP A 34 -2.41 9.79 -9.36
C ASP A 34 -1.75 11.18 -9.41
N LEU A 35 -1.61 11.76 -10.61
CA LEU A 35 -1.06 13.09 -10.77
C LEU A 35 -1.98 14.18 -10.22
N LYS A 36 -3.29 14.09 -10.44
CA LYS A 36 -4.29 15.03 -9.91
C LYS A 36 -4.30 14.99 -8.38
N TYR A 37 -4.26 13.80 -7.80
CA TYR A 37 -4.17 13.57 -6.37
C TYR A 37 -2.97 14.28 -5.76
N ARG A 38 -1.75 14.05 -6.30
CA ARG A 38 -0.52 14.70 -5.82
C ARG A 38 -0.56 16.23 -5.97
N LYS A 39 -1.05 16.74 -7.11
CA LYS A 39 -1.10 18.16 -7.44
C LYS A 39 -1.90 19.02 -6.45
N ARG A 40 -2.86 18.42 -5.76
CA ARG A 40 -3.66 19.11 -4.74
C ARG A 40 -2.81 19.60 -3.56
N GLU A 41 -1.80 18.82 -3.20
CA GLU A 41 -0.96 19.07 -2.03
C GLU A 41 0.20 20.05 -2.30
N TRP A 42 0.65 20.15 -3.56
CA TRP A 42 1.85 20.93 -3.91
C TRP A 42 1.76 22.41 -3.50
N PRO A 43 0.65 23.14 -3.72
CA PRO A 43 0.61 24.56 -3.39
C PRO A 43 0.80 24.84 -1.90
N SER A 44 0.20 24.03 -1.02
CA SER A 44 0.34 24.18 0.44
C SER A 44 1.68 23.66 0.93
N LEU A 45 2.13 22.51 0.42
CA LEU A 45 3.36 21.87 0.89
C LEU A 45 4.62 22.61 0.41
N TYR A 46 4.73 22.92 -0.89
CA TYR A 46 5.97 23.49 -1.45
C TYR A 46 6.17 24.96 -1.11
N THR A 47 5.15 25.63 -0.58
CA THR A 47 5.25 26.97 -0.01
C THR A 47 5.44 26.95 1.51
N ASN A 48 5.35 25.78 2.15
CA ASN A 48 5.54 25.65 3.58
C ASN A 48 7.02 25.87 3.96
N PRO A 49 7.34 26.77 4.91
CA PRO A 49 8.73 27.04 5.32
C PRO A 49 9.41 25.88 6.04
N ASP A 50 8.63 24.95 6.60
CA ASP A 50 9.13 23.80 7.35
C ASP A 50 9.32 22.57 6.46
N PHE A 51 8.92 22.64 5.19
CA PHE A 51 9.16 21.58 4.23
C PHE A 51 10.57 21.71 3.64
N LEU A 52 11.41 20.72 3.94
CA LEU A 52 12.75 20.55 3.40
C LEU A 52 12.82 19.29 2.54
N VAL A 53 13.68 19.32 1.54
CA VAL A 53 14.01 18.13 0.73
C VAL A 53 15.51 18.08 0.44
N LEU A 54 16.06 16.88 0.35
CA LEU A 54 17.37 16.61 -0.19
C LEU A 54 17.29 16.61 -1.73
N HIS A 55 18.01 17.51 -2.38
CA HIS A 55 18.21 17.49 -3.82
C HIS A 55 19.49 16.70 -4.14
N VAL A 56 19.33 15.64 -4.92
CA VAL A 56 20.41 14.80 -5.46
C VAL A 56 20.54 15.11 -6.94
N SER A 57 21.65 15.74 -7.35
CA SER A 57 21.92 16.03 -8.75
C SER A 57 22.47 14.82 -9.51
N ASP A 58 22.46 14.90 -10.83
CA ASP A 58 22.96 13.84 -11.73
C ASP A 58 24.45 13.52 -11.53
N ASP A 59 25.24 14.48 -11.01
CA ASP A 59 26.66 14.27 -10.67
C ASP A 59 26.87 13.67 -9.27
N GLY A 60 25.79 13.38 -8.54
CA GLY A 60 25.81 12.82 -7.19
C GLY A 60 25.96 13.85 -6.07
N THR A 61 26.03 15.15 -6.37
CA THR A 61 26.03 16.19 -5.33
C THR A 61 24.70 16.20 -4.59
N MET A 62 24.74 16.30 -3.25
CA MET A 62 23.55 16.28 -2.42
C MET A 62 23.45 17.56 -1.58
N THR A 63 22.31 18.24 -1.67
CA THR A 63 22.06 19.51 -0.95
C THR A 63 20.66 19.54 -0.38
N ILE A 64 20.50 19.86 0.89
CA ILE A 64 19.20 20.14 1.50
C ILE A 64 18.74 21.51 1.03
N ILE A 65 17.54 21.56 0.50
CA ILE A 65 16.91 22.79 0.01
C ILE A 65 15.57 23.02 0.70
N ARG A 66 15.15 24.28 0.67
CA ARG A 66 13.81 24.68 1.08
C ARG A 66 13.02 25.16 -0.13
N PRO A 67 12.02 24.39 -0.61
CA PRO A 67 11.26 24.75 -1.82
C PRO A 67 10.58 26.12 -1.74
N THR A 68 10.24 26.61 -0.54
CA THR A 68 9.66 27.95 -0.36
C THR A 68 10.62 29.08 -0.77
N GLU A 69 11.93 28.87 -0.60
CA GLU A 69 13.01 29.84 -0.88
C GLU A 69 13.69 29.61 -2.23
N ALA A 70 13.39 28.49 -2.90
CA ALA A 70 14.05 28.05 -4.14
C ALA A 70 13.02 27.78 -5.27
N PRO A 71 12.50 28.83 -5.94
CA PRO A 71 11.42 28.70 -6.93
C PRO A 71 11.78 27.79 -8.12
N GLU A 72 13.03 27.77 -8.55
CA GLU A 72 13.52 26.88 -9.60
C GLU A 72 13.42 25.41 -9.19
N HIS A 73 13.80 25.06 -7.96
CA HIS A 73 13.67 23.70 -7.46
C HIS A 73 12.21 23.30 -7.28
N ARG A 74 11.35 24.23 -6.82
CA ARG A 74 9.90 24.00 -6.76
C ARG A 74 9.31 23.65 -8.12
N LYS A 75 9.64 24.46 -9.14
CA LYS A 75 9.17 24.23 -10.51
C LYS A 75 9.62 22.86 -11.02
N ASN A 76 10.87 22.49 -10.79
CA ASN A 76 11.41 21.19 -11.18
C ASN A 76 10.70 20.03 -10.46
N MET A 77 10.35 20.17 -9.18
CA MET A 77 9.58 19.16 -8.44
C MET A 77 8.19 18.95 -9.05
N GLU A 78 7.51 20.02 -9.46
CA GLU A 78 6.21 19.95 -10.14
C GLU A 78 6.32 19.28 -11.53
N GLU A 79 7.35 19.65 -12.30
CA GLU A 79 7.66 19.06 -13.61
C GLU A 79 8.04 17.58 -13.50
N GLN A 80 8.74 17.18 -12.44
CA GLN A 80 9.08 15.79 -12.10
C GLN A 80 7.95 15.03 -11.39
N HIS A 81 6.77 15.65 -11.25
CA HIS A 81 5.55 15.06 -10.69
C HIS A 81 5.64 14.69 -9.21
N GLY A 82 6.49 15.36 -8.44
CA GLY A 82 6.62 15.18 -7.00
C GLY A 82 8.07 14.99 -6.55
N HIS A 83 8.20 14.60 -5.28
CA HIS A 83 9.46 14.15 -4.68
C HIS A 83 9.39 12.65 -4.34
N TYR A 84 10.53 12.04 -4.10
CA TYR A 84 10.63 10.73 -3.47
C TYR A 84 10.52 10.88 -1.95
N ALA A 85 9.95 9.89 -1.28
CA ALA A 85 9.99 9.79 0.18
C ALA A 85 10.73 8.51 0.57
N LEU A 86 11.51 8.55 1.66
CA LEU A 86 12.05 7.36 2.29
C LEU A 86 11.30 7.07 3.59
N SER A 87 10.67 5.90 3.64
CA SER A 87 10.13 5.32 4.86
C SER A 87 11.06 4.20 5.31
N HIS A 88 11.41 4.16 6.60
CA HIS A 88 12.25 3.08 7.09
C HIS A 88 12.16 2.89 8.62
N LEU A 89 12.81 1.86 9.15
CA LEU A 89 13.01 1.68 10.60
C LEU A 89 14.29 2.38 11.11
N TRP A 90 14.16 3.54 11.77
CA TRP A 90 15.31 4.15 12.42
C TRP A 90 15.79 3.29 13.59
N GLY A 91 17.10 3.26 13.76
CA GLY A 91 17.68 2.92 15.05
C GLY A 91 17.57 4.10 16.02
N ASN A 92 17.51 3.85 17.33
CA ASN A 92 17.60 4.94 18.31
C ASN A 92 19.01 5.56 18.24
N ALA A 93 19.13 6.89 18.29
CA ALA A 93 20.42 7.58 18.37
C ALA A 93 21.31 7.08 19.53
N LYS A 94 20.70 6.52 20.58
CA LYS A 94 21.41 5.88 21.70
C LYS A 94 22.09 4.56 21.32
N ASP A 95 21.55 3.86 20.33
CA ASP A 95 21.91 2.48 20.02
C ASP A 95 22.88 2.37 18.84
N TYR A 96 23.04 3.44 18.05
CA TYR A 96 23.83 3.41 16.81
C TYR A 96 24.76 4.62 16.69
N PRO A 97 25.95 4.43 16.06
CA PRO A 97 26.85 5.53 15.81
C PRO A 97 26.21 6.52 14.83
N TYR A 98 26.39 7.81 15.12
CA TYR A 98 26.10 8.87 14.16
C TYR A 98 26.91 8.63 12.88
N TRP A 99 26.25 8.80 11.74
CA TRP A 99 26.87 8.74 10.43
C TRP A 99 27.24 10.16 10.02
N ASP A 100 28.54 10.37 9.80
CA ASP A 100 29.02 11.62 9.23
C ASP A 100 28.65 11.69 7.75
N VAL A 101 27.74 12.61 7.44
CA VAL A 101 27.24 12.85 6.08
C VAL A 101 27.74 14.18 5.52
N GLY A 102 28.43 14.99 6.32
CA GLY A 102 28.87 16.33 5.94
C GLY A 102 29.88 16.36 4.80
N ASP A 103 30.58 15.24 4.58
CA ASP A 103 31.51 15.05 3.46
C ASP A 103 30.82 15.07 2.09
N PHE A 104 29.52 14.77 2.02
CA PHE A 104 28.79 14.64 0.76
C PHE A 104 27.39 15.27 0.75
N ILE A 105 26.86 15.71 1.89
CA ILE A 105 25.61 16.46 1.99
C ILE A 105 25.85 17.86 2.53
N LYS A 106 25.33 18.87 1.83
CA LYS A 106 25.32 20.27 2.25
C LYS A 106 23.94 20.70 2.71
N ASP A 107 23.88 21.62 3.66
CA ASP A 107 22.64 22.21 4.15
C ASP A 107 22.13 23.34 3.25
N THR A 108 21.07 24.02 3.67
CA THR A 108 20.46 25.15 2.94
C THR A 108 21.37 26.36 2.79
N MET A 109 22.42 26.46 3.62
CA MET A 109 23.43 27.52 3.58
C MET A 109 24.69 27.11 2.79
N GLY A 110 24.76 25.85 2.34
CA GLY A 110 25.91 25.27 1.66
C GLY A 110 26.98 24.72 2.60
N GLU A 111 26.71 24.68 3.90
CA GLU A 111 27.60 24.15 4.93
C GLU A 111 27.44 22.61 5.05
N PRO A 112 28.46 21.87 5.50
CA PRO A 112 28.34 20.44 5.77
C PRO A 112 27.22 20.13 6.77
N VAL A 113 26.37 19.14 6.44
CA VAL A 113 25.31 18.69 7.36
C VAL A 113 25.90 17.99 8.58
N GLU A 114 25.30 18.22 9.76
CA GLU A 114 25.70 17.54 10.99
C GLU A 114 25.50 16.02 10.88
N PRO A 115 26.31 15.20 11.59
CA PRO A 115 26.12 13.77 11.61
C PRO A 115 24.70 13.37 12.02
N ILE A 116 24.15 12.32 11.40
CA ILE A 116 22.78 11.85 11.62
C ILE A 116 22.75 10.46 12.27
N PRO A 117 21.75 10.14 13.11
CA PRO A 117 21.58 8.79 13.63
C PRO A 117 21.15 7.84 12.50
N MET A 118 21.99 6.86 12.15
CA MET A 118 21.70 5.89 11.08
C MET A 118 22.38 4.55 11.36
N ARG A 119 21.59 3.48 11.28
CA ARG A 119 22.07 2.08 11.38
C ARG A 119 23.10 1.80 10.27
N PRO A 120 24.30 1.25 10.58
CA PRO A 120 25.35 1.02 9.59
C PRO A 120 24.92 0.26 8.33
N GLU A 121 24.13 -0.80 8.51
CA GLU A 121 23.59 -1.66 7.45
C GLU A 121 22.81 -0.90 6.39
N LYS A 122 22.19 0.23 6.73
CA LYS A 122 21.35 1.03 5.83
C LYS A 122 22.12 1.98 4.91
N ARG A 123 23.36 2.32 5.27
CA ARG A 123 24.08 3.45 4.69
C ARG A 123 24.34 3.23 3.22
N ASP A 124 24.87 2.05 2.88
CA ASP A 124 25.16 1.68 1.50
C ASP A 124 23.86 1.56 0.68
N ALA A 125 22.81 0.95 1.25
CA ALA A 125 21.52 0.82 0.61
C ALA A 125 20.90 2.20 0.28
N LEU A 126 21.00 3.16 1.21
CA LEU A 126 20.54 4.52 0.98
C LEU A 126 21.36 5.22 -0.11
N LEU A 127 22.69 5.15 -0.07
CA LEU A 127 23.53 5.77 -1.09
C LEU A 127 23.27 5.18 -2.48
N ALA A 128 23.14 3.86 -2.58
CA ALA A 128 22.77 3.17 -3.81
C ALA A 128 21.40 3.63 -4.32
N LEU A 129 20.42 3.79 -3.42
CA LEU A 129 19.09 4.29 -3.77
C LEU A 129 19.13 5.72 -4.32
N LEU A 130 19.80 6.64 -3.63
CA LEU A 130 19.92 8.04 -4.04
C LEU A 130 20.63 8.18 -5.39
N LYS A 131 21.65 7.35 -5.63
CA LYS A 131 22.37 7.30 -6.91
C LYS A 131 21.52 6.75 -8.05
N ALA A 132 20.72 5.70 -7.80
CA ALA A 132 19.84 5.10 -8.79
C ALA A 132 18.66 6.03 -9.18
N TYR A 133 18.28 6.93 -8.27
CA TYR A 133 17.11 7.78 -8.41
C TYR A 133 17.43 9.24 -8.01
N PRO A 134 18.19 9.97 -8.85
CA PRO A 134 18.45 11.39 -8.61
C PRO A 134 17.15 12.21 -8.62
N GLY A 135 17.18 13.38 -7.97
CA GLY A 135 16.04 14.28 -7.85
C GLY A 135 15.80 14.73 -6.40
N TYR A 136 14.53 14.92 -6.05
CA TYR A 136 14.13 15.50 -4.77
C TYR A 136 13.65 14.42 -3.81
N TRP A 137 14.17 14.42 -2.59
CA TRP A 137 13.94 13.40 -1.58
C TRP A 137 13.50 14.02 -0.26
N TRP A 138 12.41 13.52 0.30
CA TRP A 138 12.10 13.73 1.69
C TRP A 138 12.56 12.51 2.50
N ILE A 139 13.46 12.75 3.44
CA ILE A 139 14.02 11.75 4.35
C ILE A 139 13.95 12.38 5.73
N ASP A 140 13.12 11.85 6.62
CA ASP A 140 12.85 12.42 7.94
C ASP A 140 14.12 12.77 8.73
N VAL A 141 15.15 11.92 8.83
CA VAL A 141 16.36 12.26 9.61
C VAL A 141 17.15 13.46 9.04
N LEU A 142 16.98 13.77 7.75
CA LEU A 142 17.64 14.90 7.08
C LEU A 142 16.72 16.12 6.96
N CYS A 143 15.43 15.89 6.77
CA CYS A 143 14.45 16.90 6.39
C CYS A 143 13.51 17.28 7.52
N ALA A 144 13.30 16.41 8.51
CA ALA A 144 12.52 16.69 9.70
C ALA A 144 13.44 17.20 10.82
N ARG A 145 13.22 18.44 11.22
CA ARG A 145 13.82 19.05 12.40
C ARG A 145 12.95 18.76 13.62
N VAL A 146 13.48 19.04 14.82
CA VAL A 146 12.73 18.89 16.09
C VAL A 146 11.42 19.69 16.05
N ASP A 147 11.41 20.80 15.33
CA ASP A 147 10.29 21.72 15.14
C ASP A 147 9.47 21.46 13.87
N THR A 148 9.81 20.48 13.02
CA THR A 148 9.01 20.19 11.82
C THR A 148 7.58 19.85 12.23
N PRO A 149 6.59 20.63 11.78
CA PRO A 149 5.21 20.42 12.19
C PRO A 149 4.70 19.08 11.67
N LEU A 150 4.27 18.19 12.58
CA LEU A 150 3.73 16.88 12.20
C LEU A 150 2.46 16.99 11.32
N VAL A 151 1.84 18.18 11.28
CA VAL A 151 0.69 18.50 10.45
C VAL A 151 0.95 18.38 8.94
N ILE A 152 2.20 18.54 8.47
CA ILE A 152 2.52 18.43 7.03
C ILE A 152 2.85 17.01 6.58
N MET A 153 2.98 16.05 7.51
CA MET A 153 3.39 14.67 7.21
C MET A 153 2.45 13.98 6.22
N GLY A 154 1.14 14.18 6.38
CA GLY A 154 0.16 13.65 5.44
C GLY A 154 0.38 14.18 4.02
N SER A 155 0.58 15.49 3.86
CA SER A 155 0.83 16.12 2.56
C SER A 155 2.16 15.68 1.94
N ILE A 156 3.20 15.45 2.74
CA ILE A 156 4.48 14.92 2.27
C ILE A 156 4.27 13.59 1.53
N TYR A 157 3.65 12.61 2.19
CA TYR A 157 3.44 11.29 1.59
C TYR A 157 2.41 11.32 0.45
N ARG A 158 1.34 12.11 0.57
CA ARG A 158 0.34 12.27 -0.50
C ARG A 158 0.90 12.89 -1.76
N SER A 159 1.89 13.78 -1.65
CA SER A 159 2.47 14.48 -2.79
C SER A 159 3.70 13.79 -3.38
N CYS A 160 4.22 12.75 -2.72
CA CYS A 160 5.38 12.02 -3.21
C CYS A 160 5.03 11.16 -4.44
N LYS A 161 5.93 11.11 -5.42
CA LYS A 161 5.77 10.27 -6.62
C LYS A 161 6.05 8.80 -6.34
N THR A 162 6.90 8.51 -5.36
CA THR A 162 7.20 7.15 -4.90
C THR A 162 7.70 7.24 -3.47
N CYS A 163 7.09 6.47 -2.58
CA CYS A 163 7.63 6.18 -1.26
C CYS A 163 8.45 4.90 -1.35
N PHE A 164 9.72 4.96 -0.95
CA PHE A 164 10.57 3.79 -0.82
C PHE A 164 10.53 3.34 0.63
N ALA A 165 10.04 2.13 0.88
CA ALA A 165 10.08 1.51 2.19
C ALA A 165 11.31 0.59 2.28
N MET A 166 12.25 0.96 3.14
CA MET A 166 13.49 0.21 3.39
C MET A 166 13.31 -0.67 4.64
N LEU A 167 13.08 -1.96 4.41
CA LEU A 167 12.63 -2.94 5.40
C LEU A 167 13.78 -3.76 5.98
N ASP A 168 13.57 -4.23 7.20
CA ASP A 168 14.46 -5.10 7.94
C ASP A 168 14.32 -6.59 7.54
N CYS A 169 14.34 -6.86 6.24
CA CYS A 169 14.35 -8.20 5.65
C CYS A 169 15.62 -8.47 4.83
N SER A 170 15.81 -9.73 4.43
CA SER A 170 16.90 -10.12 3.55
C SER A 170 16.68 -9.65 2.10
N ILE A 171 17.77 -9.44 1.38
CA ILE A 171 17.71 -9.18 -0.08
C ILE A 171 16.99 -10.32 -0.80
N GLU A 172 17.22 -11.56 -0.39
CA GLU A 172 16.60 -12.72 -1.00
C GLU A 172 15.07 -12.69 -0.88
N THR A 173 14.54 -12.33 0.29
CA THR A 173 13.10 -12.12 0.50
C THR A 173 12.54 -11.14 -0.53
N VAL A 174 13.17 -9.97 -0.71
CA VAL A 174 12.70 -8.96 -1.67
C VAL A 174 12.82 -9.43 -3.12
N ARG A 175 13.93 -10.10 -3.48
CA ARG A 175 14.13 -10.68 -4.82
C ARG A 175 13.04 -11.67 -5.19
N GLN A 176 12.71 -12.56 -4.26
CA GLN A 176 11.66 -13.55 -4.44
C GLN A 176 10.29 -12.92 -4.65
N LEU A 177 10.06 -11.76 -4.04
CA LEU A 177 8.82 -11.00 -4.13
C LEU A 177 8.84 -9.91 -5.20
N SER A 178 9.90 -9.84 -6.01
CA SER A 178 9.98 -8.88 -7.09
C SER A 178 8.89 -9.11 -8.14
N LYS A 179 8.43 -8.03 -8.78
CA LYS A 179 7.41 -8.11 -9.85
C LYS A 179 7.75 -9.19 -10.88
N ARG A 180 9.02 -9.26 -11.30
CA ARG A 180 9.51 -10.22 -12.30
C ARG A 180 9.28 -11.67 -11.88
N GLN A 181 9.45 -11.98 -10.59
CA GLN A 181 9.25 -13.33 -10.06
C GLN A 181 7.77 -13.60 -9.78
N MET A 182 7.04 -12.61 -9.26
CA MET A 182 5.70 -12.79 -8.75
C MET A 182 4.60 -12.70 -9.81
N SER A 183 4.75 -11.91 -10.88
CA SER A 183 3.72 -11.80 -11.92
C SER A 183 3.40 -13.15 -12.61
N PRO A 184 4.38 -13.99 -13.01
CA PRO A 184 4.08 -15.32 -13.54
C PRO A 184 3.35 -16.21 -12.53
N ILE A 185 3.70 -16.11 -11.25
CA ILE A 185 3.12 -16.90 -10.17
C ILE A 185 1.67 -16.50 -9.91
N ARG A 186 1.42 -15.19 -9.78
CA ARG A 186 0.07 -14.61 -9.73
C ARG A 186 -0.78 -15.14 -10.87
N ASN A 187 -0.29 -15.05 -12.11
CA ASN A 187 -1.06 -15.47 -13.28
C ASN A 187 -1.32 -16.98 -13.32
N ASP A 188 -0.39 -17.82 -12.85
CA ASP A 188 -0.58 -19.27 -12.77
C ASP A 188 -1.62 -19.64 -11.68
N ILE A 189 -1.52 -19.02 -10.49
CA ILE A 189 -2.49 -19.19 -9.39
C ILE A 189 -3.89 -18.75 -9.85
N PHE A 190 -4.01 -17.57 -10.46
CA PHE A 190 -5.29 -17.03 -10.93
C PHE A 190 -5.90 -17.90 -12.03
N LYS A 191 -5.10 -18.44 -12.96
CA LYS A 191 -5.59 -19.38 -13.97
C LYS A 191 -6.16 -20.64 -13.34
N ALA A 192 -5.47 -21.22 -12.36
CA ALA A 192 -5.96 -22.39 -11.64
C ALA A 192 -7.26 -22.08 -10.87
N LEU A 193 -7.32 -20.90 -10.23
CA LEU A 193 -8.51 -20.43 -9.54
C LEU A 193 -9.72 -20.25 -10.48
N ILE A 194 -9.51 -19.66 -11.66
CA ILE A 194 -10.56 -19.50 -12.67
C ILE A 194 -11.14 -20.85 -13.08
N GLN A 195 -10.32 -21.90 -13.21
CA GLN A 195 -10.83 -23.23 -13.52
C GLN A 195 -11.71 -23.77 -12.38
N PHE A 196 -11.30 -23.56 -11.12
CA PHE A 196 -12.10 -23.94 -9.96
C PHE A 196 -13.46 -23.25 -9.99
N TYR A 197 -13.50 -21.92 -10.16
CA TYR A 197 -14.77 -21.20 -10.20
C TYR A 197 -15.64 -21.54 -11.41
N LYS A 198 -15.05 -21.85 -12.57
CA LYS A 198 -15.81 -22.36 -13.72
C LYS A 198 -16.51 -23.68 -13.40
N ALA A 199 -15.83 -24.59 -12.70
CA ALA A 199 -16.44 -25.83 -12.25
C ALA A 199 -17.56 -25.56 -11.24
N TYR A 200 -17.30 -24.70 -10.25
CA TYR A 200 -18.28 -24.32 -9.22
C TYR A 200 -19.53 -23.63 -9.80
N ILE A 201 -19.38 -22.66 -10.69
CA ILE A 201 -20.52 -21.98 -11.34
C ILE A 201 -21.31 -22.98 -12.19
N LYS A 202 -20.63 -23.94 -12.83
CA LYS A 202 -21.31 -24.99 -13.59
C LYS A 202 -22.17 -25.88 -12.68
N THR A 203 -21.66 -26.30 -11.50
CA THR A 203 -22.48 -27.12 -10.58
C THR A 203 -23.74 -26.39 -10.14
N VAL A 204 -23.63 -25.09 -9.88
CA VAL A 204 -24.77 -24.25 -9.51
C VAL A 204 -25.76 -24.07 -10.67
N ASN A 205 -25.28 -23.78 -11.87
CA ASN A 205 -26.14 -23.56 -13.03
C ASN A 205 -26.87 -24.83 -13.49
N ASP A 206 -26.21 -25.98 -13.35
CA ASP A 206 -26.77 -27.29 -13.73
C ASP A 206 -27.61 -27.91 -12.59
N ASP A 207 -27.73 -27.24 -11.43
CA ASP A 207 -28.46 -27.70 -10.23
C ASP A 207 -28.03 -29.11 -9.78
N LEU A 208 -26.71 -29.34 -9.77
CA LEU A 208 -26.15 -30.63 -9.39
C LEU A 208 -26.34 -30.91 -7.90
N ASP A 209 -26.62 -32.17 -7.56
CA ASP A 209 -26.57 -32.64 -6.18
C ASP A 209 -25.13 -32.60 -5.62
N GLU A 210 -25.01 -32.73 -4.31
CA GLU A 210 -23.73 -32.60 -3.58
C GLU A 210 -22.66 -33.60 -4.08
N ASP A 211 -23.05 -34.85 -4.33
CA ASP A 211 -22.12 -35.88 -4.81
C ASP A 211 -21.64 -35.56 -6.23
N SER A 212 -22.56 -35.22 -7.13
CA SER A 212 -22.25 -34.81 -8.51
C SER A 212 -21.39 -33.53 -8.56
N ALA A 213 -21.66 -32.57 -7.66
CA ALA A 213 -20.87 -31.36 -7.54
C ALA A 213 -19.45 -31.66 -7.04
N TYR A 214 -19.32 -32.54 -6.04
CA TYR A 214 -18.03 -32.97 -5.52
C TYR A 214 -17.20 -33.69 -6.59
N GLU A 215 -17.79 -34.63 -7.35
CA GLU A 215 -17.13 -35.33 -8.44
C GLU A 215 -16.60 -34.37 -9.52
N LEU A 216 -17.33 -33.29 -9.82
CA LEU A 216 -16.92 -32.29 -10.81
C LEU A 216 -15.82 -31.36 -10.28
N ILE A 217 -15.94 -30.88 -9.05
CA ILE A 217 -15.07 -29.82 -8.50
C ILE A 217 -13.79 -30.39 -7.90
N SER A 218 -13.85 -31.56 -7.25
CA SER A 218 -12.72 -32.13 -6.50
C SER A 218 -11.43 -32.24 -7.33
N PRO A 219 -11.43 -32.73 -8.59
CA PRO A 219 -10.20 -32.80 -9.39
C PRO A 219 -9.57 -31.42 -9.63
N VAL A 220 -10.39 -30.37 -9.78
CA VAL A 220 -9.92 -29.01 -10.02
C VAL A 220 -9.44 -28.34 -8.74
N ALA A 221 -10.13 -28.57 -7.61
CA ALA A 221 -9.70 -28.14 -6.29
C ALA A 221 -8.35 -28.76 -5.91
N MET A 222 -8.16 -30.06 -6.16
CA MET A 222 -6.90 -30.77 -5.95
C MET A 222 -5.78 -30.23 -6.84
N ALA A 223 -6.07 -29.89 -8.11
CA ALA A 223 -5.09 -29.28 -9.00
C ALA A 223 -4.70 -27.87 -8.57
N TYR A 224 -5.67 -27.07 -8.09
CA TYR A 224 -5.43 -25.75 -7.51
C TYR A 224 -4.55 -25.84 -6.26
N TRP A 225 -4.88 -26.76 -5.35
CA TRP A 225 -4.08 -27.02 -4.16
C TRP A 225 -2.63 -27.41 -4.51
N ALA A 226 -2.46 -28.41 -5.36
CA ALA A 226 -1.13 -28.86 -5.80
C ALA A 226 -0.33 -27.71 -6.43
N LYS A 227 -1.00 -26.79 -7.13
CA LYS A 227 -0.38 -25.58 -7.69
C LYS A 227 0.13 -24.65 -6.58
N LEU A 228 -0.69 -24.33 -5.58
CA LEU A 228 -0.28 -23.51 -4.45
C LEU A 228 0.96 -24.09 -3.74
N MET A 229 1.02 -25.41 -3.61
CA MET A 229 2.16 -26.10 -2.97
C MET A 229 3.48 -25.94 -3.74
N THR A 230 3.45 -25.62 -5.03
CA THR A 230 4.68 -25.34 -5.79
C THR A 230 5.32 -23.99 -5.43
N TYR A 231 4.61 -23.14 -4.67
CA TYR A 231 5.02 -21.78 -4.33
C TYR A 231 5.28 -21.56 -2.84
N GLN A 232 5.50 -22.62 -2.06
CA GLN A 232 5.75 -22.55 -0.61
C GLN A 232 6.87 -21.56 -0.24
N ASP A 233 7.99 -21.56 -0.97
CA ASP A 233 9.10 -20.62 -0.72
C ASP A 233 8.67 -19.15 -0.86
N LYS A 234 7.77 -18.86 -1.82
CA LYS A 234 7.23 -17.51 -2.04
C LYS A 234 6.22 -17.12 -0.98
N ILE A 235 5.39 -18.07 -0.55
CA ILE A 235 4.48 -17.89 0.58
C ILE A 235 5.28 -17.58 1.84
N GLN A 236 6.37 -18.30 2.09
CA GLN A 236 7.27 -18.02 3.20
C GLN A 236 7.93 -16.64 3.06
N ALA A 237 8.38 -16.26 1.85
CA ALA A 237 8.93 -14.92 1.63
C ALA A 237 7.91 -13.80 1.90
N MET A 238 6.64 -13.97 1.50
CA MET A 238 5.55 -13.02 1.81
C MET A 238 5.33 -12.90 3.32
N ARG A 239 5.37 -14.02 4.03
CA ARG A 239 5.31 -14.04 5.49
C ARG A 239 6.51 -13.30 6.11
N ASP A 240 7.73 -13.61 5.71
CA ASP A 240 8.95 -12.97 6.21
C ASP A 240 8.92 -11.45 5.98
N LEU A 241 8.36 -11.02 4.84
CA LEU A 241 8.15 -9.61 4.55
C LEU A 241 7.19 -8.97 5.57
N LEU A 242 6.02 -9.58 5.80
CA LEU A 242 5.01 -9.06 6.72
C LEU A 242 5.41 -9.14 8.20
N GLU A 243 6.36 -10.01 8.54
CA GLU A 243 6.98 -10.09 9.87
C GLU A 243 8.02 -8.97 10.13
N CYS A 244 8.41 -8.18 9.12
CA CYS A 244 9.32 -7.06 9.30
C CYS A 244 8.82 -6.08 10.38
N ARG A 245 9.74 -5.60 11.24
CA ARG A 245 9.40 -4.66 12.32
C ARG A 245 8.86 -3.33 11.78
N TRP A 246 9.17 -3.00 10.53
CA TRP A 246 8.54 -1.89 9.82
C TRP A 246 7.01 -1.95 9.93
N PHE A 247 6.38 -3.10 9.63
CA PHE A 247 4.93 -3.30 9.78
C PHE A 247 4.46 -3.39 11.24
N GLY A 248 5.32 -3.17 12.23
CA GLY A 248 4.97 -3.09 13.65
C GLY A 248 4.79 -1.66 14.14
N ARG A 249 5.07 -0.64 13.33
CA ARG A 249 5.02 0.77 13.74
C ARG A 249 3.72 1.45 13.31
N ILE A 250 3.27 2.42 14.09
CA ILE A 250 2.08 3.21 13.74
C ILE A 250 2.36 4.19 12.58
N TRP A 251 3.52 4.84 12.58
CA TRP A 251 3.94 5.77 11.53
C TRP A 251 3.93 5.18 10.12
N THR A 252 4.16 3.88 10.00
CA THR A 252 4.25 3.23 8.70
C THR A 252 2.90 3.12 8.01
N LEU A 253 1.77 3.31 8.71
CA LEU A 253 0.44 3.31 8.08
C LEU A 253 0.33 4.43 7.05
N GLN A 254 0.60 5.68 7.44
CA GLN A 254 0.56 6.80 6.49
C GLN A 254 1.65 6.71 5.40
N GLU A 255 2.79 6.06 5.69
CA GLU A 255 3.87 5.82 4.72
C GLU A 255 3.53 4.74 3.69
N LEU A 256 2.66 3.80 4.06
CA LEU A 256 2.16 2.73 3.21
C LEU A 256 0.98 3.21 2.36
N VAL A 257 0.08 3.96 2.98
CA VAL A 257 -1.28 4.19 2.50
C VAL A 257 -1.42 5.46 1.66
N LEU A 258 -0.75 6.55 2.04
CA LEU A 258 -0.89 7.85 1.38
C LEU A 258 -0.14 7.98 0.03
N PRO A 259 1.02 7.35 -0.15
CA PRO A 259 1.72 7.43 -1.43
C PRO A 259 0.94 6.73 -2.55
N THR A 260 0.88 7.36 -3.71
CA THR A 260 0.35 6.74 -4.93
C THR A 260 1.17 5.54 -5.43
N LYS A 261 2.42 5.42 -4.98
CA LYS A 261 3.32 4.33 -5.33
C LYS A 261 4.23 4.01 -4.15
N LEU A 262 4.27 2.73 -3.76
CA LEU A 262 5.20 2.18 -2.80
C LEU A 262 6.21 1.27 -3.50
N ALA A 263 7.49 1.42 -3.16
CA ALA A 263 8.55 0.51 -3.58
C ALA A 263 9.21 -0.06 -2.33
N ILE A 264 9.16 -1.38 -2.18
CA ILE A 264 9.71 -2.07 -1.02
C ILE A 264 11.10 -2.63 -1.36
N LEU A 265 12.08 -2.32 -0.51
CA LEU A 265 13.46 -2.77 -0.66
C LEU A 265 14.07 -3.22 0.67
N SER A 266 15.07 -4.09 0.60
CA SER A 266 15.81 -4.55 1.77
C SER A 266 16.79 -3.47 2.24
N GLU A 267 16.93 -3.32 3.55
CA GLU A 267 17.94 -2.45 4.14
C GLU A 267 19.39 -2.95 3.96
N GLN A 268 19.59 -4.12 3.34
CA GLN A 268 20.89 -4.79 3.21
C GLN A 268 21.56 -4.60 1.83
N TYR A 269 21.00 -3.81 0.93
CA TYR A 269 21.62 -3.58 -0.39
C TYR A 269 22.97 -2.85 -0.30
N HIS A 270 23.88 -3.18 -1.22
CA HIS A 270 25.20 -2.55 -1.32
C HIS A 270 25.50 -1.94 -2.71
N ASP A 271 24.69 -2.22 -3.74
CA ASP A 271 24.92 -1.77 -5.12
C ASP A 271 23.64 -1.23 -5.77
N ASP A 272 23.80 -0.30 -6.72
CA ASP A 272 22.71 0.44 -7.38
C ASP A 272 22.02 -0.37 -8.49
N ILE A 273 22.71 -1.31 -9.12
CA ILE A 273 22.12 -2.17 -10.16
C ILE A 273 21.02 -3.05 -9.57
N ASP A 274 21.26 -3.61 -8.39
CA ASP A 274 20.34 -4.52 -7.73
C ASP A 274 19.08 -3.79 -7.24
N ILE A 275 19.20 -2.55 -6.74
CA ILE A 275 18.08 -1.83 -6.11
C ILE A 275 16.95 -1.45 -7.07
N VAL A 276 17.24 -1.30 -8.37
CA VAL A 276 16.23 -0.96 -9.39
C VAL A 276 15.45 -2.20 -9.81
N GLN A 277 16.11 -3.36 -9.83
CA GLN A 277 15.50 -4.62 -10.29
C GLN A 277 14.81 -5.38 -9.15
N ASP A 278 15.36 -5.29 -7.94
CA ASP A 278 14.96 -6.10 -6.80
C ASP A 278 14.09 -5.30 -5.83
N GLN A 279 12.93 -4.84 -6.33
CA GLN A 279 11.88 -4.21 -5.53
C GLN A 279 10.70 -5.16 -5.43
N ALA A 280 10.21 -5.38 -4.22
CA ALA A 280 9.01 -6.18 -4.00
C ALA A 280 7.78 -5.41 -4.50
N ASP A 281 6.93 -6.10 -5.24
CA ASP A 281 5.68 -5.55 -5.76
C ASP A 281 4.56 -5.86 -4.77
N PHE A 282 4.28 -4.90 -3.87
CA PHE A 282 3.35 -5.09 -2.78
C PHE A 282 1.90 -5.30 -3.27
N GLU A 283 1.53 -4.74 -4.41
CA GLU A 283 0.22 -4.98 -5.04
C GLU A 283 0.08 -6.44 -5.47
N VAL A 284 1.12 -7.00 -6.09
CA VAL A 284 1.11 -8.43 -6.48
C VAL A 284 1.12 -9.35 -5.27
N VAL A 285 1.85 -9.00 -4.20
CA VAL A 285 1.81 -9.73 -2.92
C VAL A 285 0.40 -9.72 -2.34
N ASN A 286 -0.27 -8.56 -2.35
CA ASN A 286 -1.65 -8.42 -1.89
C ASN A 286 -2.64 -9.26 -2.70
N ASP A 287 -2.52 -9.25 -4.02
CA ASP A 287 -3.36 -10.06 -4.91
C ASP A 287 -3.24 -11.57 -4.62
N ILE A 288 -2.02 -12.05 -4.36
CA ILE A 288 -1.80 -13.46 -4.06
C ILE A 288 -2.33 -13.81 -2.68
N ILE A 289 -2.08 -12.99 -1.66
CA ILE A 289 -2.58 -13.25 -0.29
C ILE A 289 -4.12 -13.29 -0.28
N SER A 290 -4.79 -12.37 -0.98
CA SER A 290 -6.25 -12.37 -1.12
C SER A 290 -6.78 -13.70 -1.70
N VAL A 291 -6.06 -14.29 -2.64
CA VAL A 291 -6.45 -15.58 -3.26
C VAL A 291 -6.13 -16.79 -2.37
N LEU A 292 -5.16 -16.68 -1.47
CA LEU A 292 -4.85 -17.74 -0.50
C LEU A 292 -5.93 -17.89 0.58
N GLN A 293 -6.78 -16.87 0.79
CA GLN A 293 -7.87 -16.90 1.78
C GLN A 293 -9.12 -17.66 1.32
N LEU A 294 -9.16 -18.18 0.10
CA LEU A 294 -10.38 -18.80 -0.43
C LEU A 294 -10.69 -20.11 0.30
N GLU A 295 -11.73 -20.09 1.14
CA GLU A 295 -12.15 -21.26 1.92
C GLU A 295 -12.99 -22.24 1.09
N GLU A 296 -13.61 -21.79 -0.02
CA GLU A 296 -14.61 -22.58 -0.73
C GLU A 296 -14.03 -23.84 -1.39
N PHE A 297 -12.75 -23.84 -1.78
CA PHE A 297 -12.14 -25.03 -2.40
C PHE A 297 -11.85 -26.15 -1.39
N GLU A 298 -11.74 -25.82 -0.10
CA GLU A 298 -11.43 -26.77 0.97
C GLU A 298 -12.47 -27.89 1.07
N ALA A 299 -13.75 -27.54 0.89
CA ALA A 299 -14.86 -28.49 0.92
C ALA A 299 -14.69 -29.63 -0.11
N TYR A 300 -13.96 -29.36 -1.20
CA TYR A 300 -13.78 -30.27 -2.34
C TYR A 300 -12.44 -31.02 -2.33
N LEU A 301 -11.60 -30.83 -1.31
CA LEU A 301 -10.40 -31.62 -1.11
C LEU A 301 -10.74 -33.03 -0.59
N ASP A 302 -9.87 -33.99 -0.83
CA ASP A 302 -9.94 -35.29 -0.13
C ASP A 302 -9.57 -35.11 1.36
N ASP A 303 -9.98 -36.05 2.21
CA ASP A 303 -9.78 -35.92 3.66
C ASP A 303 -8.31 -35.79 4.08
N THR A 304 -7.38 -36.42 3.36
CA THR A 304 -5.95 -36.34 3.71
C THR A 304 -5.42 -34.94 3.39
N THR A 305 -5.73 -34.46 2.19
CA THR A 305 -5.31 -33.15 1.70
C THR A 305 -5.98 -32.01 2.47
N ARG A 306 -7.26 -32.16 2.80
CA ARG A 306 -8.00 -31.20 3.64
C ARG A 306 -7.35 -31.04 5.01
N ASN A 307 -7.00 -32.15 5.66
CA ASN A 307 -6.32 -32.11 6.95
C ASN A 307 -4.94 -31.42 6.85
N GLU A 308 -4.18 -31.67 5.78
CA GLU A 308 -2.90 -30.99 5.55
C GLU A 308 -3.09 -29.48 5.36
N TYR A 309 -4.08 -29.08 4.55
CA TYR A 309 -4.42 -27.67 4.33
C TYR A 309 -4.77 -26.95 5.65
N GLN A 310 -5.70 -27.52 6.42
CA GLN A 310 -6.17 -26.94 7.68
C GLN A 310 -5.06 -26.79 8.73
N ILE A 311 -4.12 -27.74 8.78
CA ILE A 311 -3.06 -27.73 9.80
C ILE A 311 -1.90 -26.83 9.39
N ALA A 312 -1.46 -26.90 8.13
CA ALA A 312 -0.22 -26.28 7.72
C ALA A 312 -0.39 -24.93 7.00
N TYR A 313 -1.51 -24.71 6.29
CA TYR A 313 -1.63 -23.59 5.36
C TYR A 313 -2.70 -22.58 5.73
N ALA A 314 -3.90 -23.05 6.09
CA ALA A 314 -4.99 -22.15 6.47
C ALA A 314 -4.56 -21.14 7.56
N PRO A 315 -3.83 -21.55 8.63
CA PRO A 315 -3.39 -20.59 9.66
C PRO A 315 -2.38 -19.56 9.14
N ILE A 316 -1.55 -19.93 8.15
CA ILE A 316 -0.57 -19.01 7.56
C ILE A 316 -1.27 -18.01 6.63
N ALA A 317 -2.20 -18.50 5.79
CA ALA A 317 -2.98 -17.66 4.90
C ALA A 317 -3.86 -16.66 5.69
N GLU A 318 -4.55 -17.15 6.72
CA GLU A 318 -5.36 -16.33 7.63
C GLU A 318 -4.50 -15.27 8.32
N TRP A 319 -3.34 -15.67 8.88
CA TRP A 319 -2.43 -14.72 9.53
C TRP A 319 -1.89 -13.67 8.55
N MET A 320 -1.48 -14.06 7.35
CA MET A 320 -0.95 -13.12 6.35
C MET A 320 -2.00 -12.11 5.93
N ALA A 321 -3.24 -12.55 5.74
CA ALA A 321 -4.31 -11.67 5.34
C ALA A 321 -4.72 -10.71 6.47
N GLN A 322 -4.92 -11.21 7.70
CA GLN A 322 -5.15 -10.35 8.86
C GLN A 322 -4.03 -9.32 9.03
N LYS A 323 -2.78 -9.74 8.80
CA LYS A 323 -1.62 -8.86 8.85
C LYS A 323 -1.66 -7.82 7.74
N LEU A 324 -2.00 -8.21 6.52
CA LEU A 324 -2.09 -7.33 5.35
C LEU A 324 -3.23 -6.32 5.46
N ASP A 325 -4.42 -6.74 5.90
CA ASP A 325 -5.57 -5.88 6.18
C ASP A 325 -5.15 -4.78 7.17
N SER A 326 -4.49 -5.17 8.26
CA SER A 326 -3.94 -4.23 9.26
C SER A 326 -2.86 -3.26 8.74
N CYS A 327 -2.42 -3.43 7.50
CA CYS A 327 -1.46 -2.57 6.81
C CYS A 327 -2.15 -1.66 5.78
N LEU A 328 -3.12 -2.18 5.02
CA LEU A 328 -3.70 -1.50 3.85
C LEU A 328 -5.00 -0.74 4.13
N GLU A 329 -5.59 -0.92 5.31
CA GLU A 329 -6.77 -0.18 5.72
C GLU A 329 -6.51 1.33 5.68
N GLY A 330 -7.32 2.05 4.90
CA GLY A 330 -7.25 3.51 4.72
C GLY A 330 -6.81 3.99 3.34
N SER A 331 -6.34 3.11 2.45
CA SER A 331 -5.91 3.49 1.08
C SER A 331 -7.01 4.17 0.26
N SER A 332 -8.24 3.78 0.54
CA SER A 332 -9.47 4.32 -0.04
C SER A 332 -9.97 5.60 0.60
N ILE A 333 -9.56 5.96 1.84
CA ILE A 333 -10.07 7.18 2.52
C ILE A 333 -9.76 8.42 1.69
N CYS A 334 -8.59 8.43 1.05
CA CYS A 334 -8.17 9.54 0.22
C CYS A 334 -8.73 9.49 -1.22
N ASN A 335 -9.56 8.49 -1.55
CA ASN A 335 -10.17 8.40 -2.87
C ASN A 335 -11.35 9.40 -2.98
N GLU A 336 -11.11 10.50 -3.67
CA GLU A 336 -12.10 11.55 -3.89
C GLU A 336 -13.27 11.14 -4.81
N GLU A 337 -13.13 10.04 -5.55
CA GLU A 337 -14.21 9.51 -6.40
C GLU A 337 -15.30 8.82 -5.59
N LEU A 338 -15.00 8.47 -4.33
CA LEU A 338 -15.97 7.94 -3.39
C LEU A 338 -16.95 9.02 -2.93
N SER A 339 -18.22 8.65 -2.79
CA SER A 339 -19.19 9.48 -2.09
C SER A 339 -18.75 9.73 -0.65
N VAL A 340 -19.29 10.79 -0.02
CA VAL A 340 -19.03 11.10 1.39
C VAL A 340 -19.39 9.90 2.28
N VAL A 341 -20.50 9.23 1.99
CA VAL A 341 -20.96 8.02 2.70
C VAL A 341 -19.93 6.90 2.60
N ALA A 342 -19.44 6.60 1.39
CA ALA A 342 -18.40 5.59 1.19
C ALA A 342 -17.10 5.97 1.91
N ARG A 343 -16.70 7.24 1.95
CA ARG A 343 -15.53 7.66 2.75
C ARG A 343 -15.73 7.48 4.25
N LEU A 344 -16.93 7.72 4.78
CA LEU A 344 -17.24 7.49 6.19
C LEU A 344 -17.14 6.00 6.55
N ASP A 345 -17.61 5.13 5.66
CA ASP A 345 -17.46 3.67 5.76
C ASP A 345 -15.97 3.26 5.76
N GLN A 346 -15.16 3.83 4.88
CA GLN A 346 -13.72 3.56 4.88
C GLN A 346 -12.99 4.10 6.13
N ILE A 347 -13.50 5.18 6.74
CA ILE A 347 -13.02 5.63 8.05
C ILE A 347 -13.40 4.61 9.13
N GLN A 348 -14.62 4.05 9.09
CA GLN A 348 -15.01 2.97 10.01
C GLN A 348 -14.05 1.80 9.92
N ASP A 349 -13.74 1.34 8.70
CA ASP A 349 -12.80 0.24 8.47
C ASP A 349 -11.45 0.56 9.12
N VAL A 350 -10.86 1.74 8.86
CA VAL A 350 -9.60 2.13 9.51
C VAL A 350 -9.65 2.04 11.04
N PHE A 351 -10.73 2.50 11.68
CA PHE A 351 -10.82 2.39 13.14
C PHE A 351 -11.02 0.94 13.61
N ALA A 352 -11.70 0.09 12.83
CA ALA A 352 -11.78 -1.34 13.09
C ALA A 352 -10.40 -2.01 12.97
N SER A 353 -9.57 -1.63 11.97
CA SER A 353 -8.17 -2.03 11.88
C SER A 353 -7.39 -1.71 13.14
N LEU A 354 -7.50 -0.45 13.58
CA LEU A 354 -6.72 0.08 14.69
C LEU A 354 -7.11 -0.62 15.99
N GLU A 355 -8.39 -0.97 16.16
CA GLU A 355 -8.88 -1.77 17.29
C GLU A 355 -8.19 -3.15 17.39
N GLY A 356 -7.91 -3.80 16.26
CA GLY A 356 -7.20 -5.09 16.23
C GLY A 356 -5.68 -4.98 16.18
N SER A 357 -5.13 -3.77 15.99
CA SER A 357 -3.73 -3.61 15.58
C SER A 357 -2.73 -3.80 16.73
N PRO A 358 -1.71 -4.69 16.57
CA PRO A 358 -0.65 -4.88 17.55
C PRO A 358 0.48 -3.83 17.42
N ARG A 359 0.31 -2.82 16.56
CA ARG A 359 1.33 -1.80 16.31
C ARG A 359 1.69 -1.04 17.58
N THR A 360 2.95 -0.63 17.66
CA THR A 360 3.51 0.10 18.82
C THR A 360 4.28 1.33 18.36
N CYS A 361 4.62 2.19 19.31
CA CYS A 361 5.51 3.33 19.12
C CYS A 361 6.41 3.54 20.34
N LEU A 362 7.50 4.27 20.15
CA LEU A 362 8.41 4.64 21.24
C LEU A 362 7.91 5.86 22.02
N ASP A 363 7.35 6.84 21.30
CA ASP A 363 6.71 8.01 21.89
C ASP A 363 5.18 7.78 21.88
N PRO A 364 4.50 7.73 23.04
CA PRO A 364 3.06 7.56 23.11
C PRO A 364 2.24 8.60 22.34
N LEU A 365 2.81 9.79 22.07
CA LEU A 365 2.15 10.80 21.24
C LEU A 365 1.94 10.33 19.79
N ASP A 366 2.80 9.41 19.32
CA ASP A 366 2.75 8.87 17.96
C ASP A 366 1.54 8.00 17.69
N TYR A 367 0.86 7.48 18.74
CA TYR A 367 -0.42 6.81 18.55
C TYR A 367 -1.42 7.72 17.83
N VAL A 368 -1.40 9.02 18.14
CA VAL A 368 -2.22 10.04 17.46
C VAL A 368 -1.55 10.52 16.19
N TYR A 369 -0.29 10.96 16.27
CA TYR A 369 0.38 11.59 15.14
C TYR A 369 0.56 10.66 13.93
N GLY A 370 0.70 9.36 14.15
CA GLY A 370 0.87 8.37 13.09
C GLY A 370 -0.35 8.16 12.19
N ILE A 371 -1.54 8.64 12.60
CA ILE A 371 -2.78 8.49 11.82
C ILE A 371 -3.40 9.82 11.37
N LEU A 372 -2.87 10.98 11.82
CA LEU A 372 -3.45 12.28 11.46
C LEU A 372 -3.46 12.53 9.95
N GLY A 373 -2.40 12.09 9.26
CA GLY A 373 -2.30 12.22 7.81
C GLY A 373 -3.37 11.43 7.05
N LEU A 374 -3.76 10.26 7.57
CA LEU A 374 -4.82 9.40 7.00
C LEU A 374 -6.19 10.06 7.08
N LEU A 375 -6.45 10.74 8.21
CA LEU A 375 -7.74 11.36 8.51
C LEU A 375 -7.85 12.82 8.02
N ASP A 376 -6.79 13.37 7.41
CA ASP A 376 -6.68 14.79 7.05
C ASP A 376 -6.97 15.74 8.24
N ILE A 377 -6.58 15.32 9.45
CA ILE A 377 -6.77 16.09 10.69
C ILE A 377 -5.48 16.84 11.04
N HIS A 378 -5.63 18.13 11.36
CA HIS A 378 -4.51 18.99 11.70
C HIS A 378 -4.43 19.30 13.19
N ILE A 379 -3.37 18.81 13.84
CA ILE A 379 -3.05 19.09 15.25
C ILE A 379 -1.57 19.47 15.36
N PRO A 380 -1.23 20.64 15.89
CA PRO A 380 0.16 21.03 16.15
C PRO A 380 0.87 20.07 17.11
N ARG A 381 2.22 20.08 17.08
CA ARG A 381 3.01 19.31 18.04
C ARG A 381 2.77 19.81 19.47
N THR A 382 2.61 18.89 20.41
CA THR A 382 2.50 19.18 21.84
C THR A 382 3.22 18.11 22.64
N ASP A 383 3.82 18.50 23.77
CA ASP A 383 4.55 17.57 24.65
C ASP A 383 3.63 16.90 25.69
N ASN A 384 2.33 17.22 25.68
CA ASN A 384 1.37 16.72 26.65
C ASN A 384 0.37 15.75 26.01
N ALA A 385 0.51 14.47 26.35
CA ALA A 385 -0.29 13.37 25.81
C ALA A 385 -1.80 13.50 26.08
N ASP A 386 -2.19 13.91 27.28
CA ASP A 386 -3.61 14.08 27.63
C ASP A 386 -4.26 15.22 26.84
N THR A 387 -3.51 16.30 26.64
CA THR A 387 -3.94 17.45 25.83
C THR A 387 -4.04 17.06 24.36
N LEU A 388 -3.05 16.32 23.84
CA LEU A 388 -3.08 15.81 22.47
C LEU A 388 -4.31 14.94 22.23
N TRP A 389 -4.54 13.96 23.11
CA TRP A 389 -5.65 13.02 22.97
C TRP A 389 -7.02 13.71 22.99
N ARG A 390 -7.26 14.60 23.96
CA ARG A 390 -8.51 15.39 24.00
C ARG A 390 -8.69 16.28 22.78
N THR A 391 -7.59 16.89 22.32
CA THR A 391 -7.62 17.71 21.09
C THR A 391 -7.99 16.84 19.89
N PHE A 392 -7.42 15.64 19.79
CA PHE A 392 -7.73 14.67 18.75
C PHE A 392 -9.19 14.27 18.76
N LEU A 393 -9.75 13.85 19.91
CA LEU A 393 -11.17 13.48 20.01
C LEU A 393 -12.10 14.63 19.57
N SER A 394 -11.80 15.86 20.00
CA SER A 394 -12.56 17.04 19.58
C SER A 394 -12.48 17.26 18.07
N LYS A 395 -11.28 17.21 17.49
CA LYS A 395 -11.06 17.43 16.06
C LYS A 395 -11.67 16.33 15.20
N LEU A 396 -11.58 15.07 15.64
CA LEU A 396 -12.21 13.93 14.99
C LEU A 396 -13.73 14.10 14.98
N LYS A 397 -14.33 14.47 16.12
CA LYS A 397 -15.78 14.74 16.20
C LYS A 397 -16.21 15.86 15.26
N ASP A 398 -15.49 16.98 15.24
CA ASP A 398 -15.79 18.11 14.36
C ASP A 398 -15.70 17.69 12.89
N HIS A 399 -14.65 16.94 12.54
CA HIS A 399 -14.42 16.45 11.18
C HIS A 399 -15.54 15.51 10.71
N LEU A 400 -15.88 14.50 11.50
CA LEU A 400 -16.95 13.54 11.19
C LEU A 400 -18.32 14.23 11.12
N THR A 401 -18.58 15.18 12.02
CA THR A 401 -19.82 15.99 11.97
C THR A 401 -19.92 16.77 10.66
N GLN A 402 -18.82 17.39 10.22
CA GLN A 402 -18.78 18.10 8.96
C GLN A 402 -19.06 17.16 7.78
N MET A 403 -18.40 16.00 7.74
CA MET A 403 -18.63 15.00 6.68
C MET A 403 -20.09 14.54 6.63
N VAL A 404 -20.70 14.21 7.78
CA VAL A 404 -22.13 13.82 7.82
C VAL A 404 -23.03 14.95 7.30
N ASN A 405 -22.74 16.21 7.68
CA ASN A 405 -23.49 17.38 7.20
C ASN A 405 -23.29 17.67 5.69
N ASP A 406 -22.19 17.18 5.10
CA ASP A 406 -21.89 17.34 3.67
C ASP A 406 -22.60 16.29 2.78
N ILE A 407 -23.29 15.31 3.38
CA ILE A 407 -24.19 14.40 2.66
C ILE A 407 -25.38 15.21 2.13
N LYS A 408 -25.60 15.18 0.81
CA LYS A 408 -26.60 16.04 0.14
C LYS A 408 -27.90 15.31 -0.17
N GLU A 409 -27.91 14.00 -0.02
CA GLU A 409 -29.02 13.14 -0.35
C GLU A 409 -30.05 13.13 0.78
N ASP A 410 -31.21 13.73 0.55
CA ASP A 410 -32.26 14.01 1.55
C ASP A 410 -32.83 12.78 2.31
N ASP A 411 -32.55 11.56 1.86
CA ASP A 411 -32.99 10.31 2.51
C ASP A 411 -31.81 9.39 2.89
N VAL A 412 -30.61 9.93 3.05
CA VAL A 412 -29.43 9.17 3.45
C VAL A 412 -29.01 9.63 4.82
N ASN A 413 -29.18 8.76 5.82
CA ASN A 413 -28.81 9.03 7.19
C ASN A 413 -27.58 8.19 7.57
N VAL A 414 -26.54 8.89 7.98
CA VAL A 414 -25.37 8.31 8.64
C VAL A 414 -25.24 8.98 9.99
N SER A 415 -25.12 8.18 11.05
CA SER A 415 -24.81 8.67 12.38
C SER A 415 -23.51 8.04 12.87
N PHE A 416 -22.85 8.68 13.82
CA PHE A 416 -21.63 8.14 14.44
C PHE A 416 -21.62 8.42 15.94
N THR A 417 -20.98 7.54 16.69
CA THR A 417 -20.79 7.67 18.13
C THR A 417 -19.32 7.54 18.48
N LEU A 418 -18.81 8.47 19.27
CA LEU A 418 -17.51 8.35 19.93
C LEU A 418 -17.73 7.80 21.35
N SER A 419 -16.94 6.80 21.73
CA SER A 419 -17.03 6.18 23.05
C SER A 419 -16.80 7.19 24.18
N GLU A 420 -17.70 7.21 25.17
CA GLU A 420 -17.55 8.08 26.35
C GLU A 420 -16.27 7.74 27.13
N SER A 421 -15.93 6.45 27.19
CA SER A 421 -14.71 5.95 27.85
C SER A 421 -13.41 6.37 27.16
N ALA A 422 -13.49 6.86 25.91
CA ALA A 422 -12.32 7.37 25.20
C ALA A 422 -11.66 8.53 25.95
N CYS A 423 -12.43 9.33 26.69
CA CYS A 423 -11.89 10.45 27.47
C CYS A 423 -10.97 10.01 28.63
N ASP A 424 -11.06 8.75 29.05
CA ASP A 424 -10.29 8.17 30.15
C ASP A 424 -8.96 7.53 29.69
N ILE A 425 -8.76 7.39 28.38
CA ILE A 425 -7.55 6.80 27.81
C ILE A 425 -6.34 7.68 28.11
N LYS A 426 -5.30 7.07 28.67
CA LYS A 426 -4.00 7.71 28.92
C LYS A 426 -2.98 7.14 27.94
N LEU A 427 -2.69 7.88 26.87
CA LEU A 427 -1.76 7.43 25.83
C LEU A 427 -0.42 6.93 26.40
N ALA A 428 0.11 7.62 27.42
CA ALA A 428 1.38 7.27 28.06
C ALA A 428 1.43 5.85 28.69
N HIS A 429 0.27 5.22 28.92
CA HIS A 429 0.16 3.87 29.46
C HIS A 429 -0.30 2.84 28.41
N ALA A 430 -0.56 3.27 27.18
CA ALA A 430 -1.01 2.38 26.13
C ALA A 430 0.15 1.53 25.60
N GLU A 431 -0.03 0.22 25.62
CA GLU A 431 0.96 -0.75 25.18
C GLU A 431 1.04 -0.85 23.65
N ASN A 432 -0.08 -0.62 22.98
CA ASN A 432 -0.22 -0.71 21.53
C ASN A 432 -1.43 0.10 21.05
N VAL A 433 -1.60 0.16 19.72
CA VAL A 433 -2.68 0.87 19.02
C VAL A 433 -4.06 0.33 19.40
N SER A 434 -4.22 -1.00 19.49
CA SER A 434 -5.47 -1.63 19.93
C SER A 434 -5.96 -1.05 21.27
N LYS A 435 -5.09 -0.86 22.26
CA LYS A 435 -5.48 -0.25 23.56
C LYS A 435 -5.93 1.20 23.47
N VAL A 436 -5.53 1.93 22.43
CA VAL A 436 -5.91 3.34 22.22
C VAL A 436 -7.23 3.46 21.45
N TYR A 437 -7.46 2.57 20.48
CA TYR A 437 -8.53 2.72 19.50
C TYR A 437 -9.68 1.73 19.63
N ASN A 438 -9.56 0.70 20.48
CA ASN A 438 -10.61 -0.28 20.70
C ASN A 438 -11.95 0.37 21.06
N GLY A 439 -12.98 0.08 20.26
CA GLY A 439 -14.34 0.60 20.47
C GLY A 439 -14.44 2.12 20.45
N LEU A 440 -13.47 2.84 19.88
CA LEU A 440 -13.43 4.31 19.91
C LEU A 440 -14.59 4.92 19.11
N LEU A 441 -14.85 4.38 17.92
CA LEU A 441 -15.75 4.95 16.94
C LEU A 441 -16.68 3.87 16.39
N SER A 442 -17.97 4.17 16.35
CA SER A 442 -18.97 3.35 15.66
C SER A 442 -19.80 4.22 14.72
N PHE A 443 -20.22 3.63 13.60
CA PHE A 443 -21.14 4.25 12.65
C PHE A 443 -22.43 3.45 12.57
N GLU A 444 -23.52 4.17 12.30
CA GLU A 444 -24.81 3.59 11.93
C GLU A 444 -25.20 4.15 10.57
N PHE A 445 -25.34 3.25 9.60
CA PHE A 445 -25.77 3.57 8.25
C PHE A 445 -27.19 3.06 8.06
N ASP A 446 -28.09 3.91 7.56
CA ASP A 446 -29.39 3.41 7.12
C ASP A 446 -29.27 2.52 5.86
N GLN A 447 -30.37 1.87 5.48
CA GLN A 447 -30.39 0.95 4.35
C GLN A 447 -29.94 1.59 3.03
N ARG A 448 -30.23 2.88 2.83
CA ARG A 448 -29.88 3.58 1.59
C ARG A 448 -28.41 3.97 1.58
N ALA A 449 -27.89 4.41 2.72
CA ALA A 449 -26.47 4.67 2.91
C ALA A 449 -25.66 3.39 2.64
N MET A 450 -26.07 2.24 3.19
CA MET A 450 -25.44 0.94 2.91
C MET A 450 -25.48 0.56 1.43
N ALA A 451 -26.61 0.78 0.74
CA ALA A 451 -26.69 0.55 -0.69
C ALA A 451 -25.72 1.44 -1.49
N MET A 452 -25.46 2.68 -1.04
CA MET A 452 -24.47 3.57 -1.64
C MET A 452 -23.04 3.06 -1.41
N VAL A 453 -22.72 2.65 -0.18
CA VAL A 453 -21.44 2.02 0.16
C VAL A 453 -21.17 0.83 -0.75
N LEU A 454 -22.11 -0.12 -0.84
CA LEU A 454 -21.99 -1.31 -1.68
C LEU A 454 -21.80 -0.96 -3.17
N LYS A 455 -22.47 0.09 -3.64
CA LYS A 455 -22.34 0.55 -5.02
C LYS A 455 -20.97 1.17 -5.31
N ASP A 456 -20.39 1.91 -4.37
CA ASP A 456 -19.11 2.59 -4.55
C ASP A 456 -17.91 1.66 -4.29
N THR A 457 -18.00 0.79 -3.29
CA THR A 457 -17.01 -0.28 -3.05
C THR A 457 -16.93 -1.23 -4.25
N GLY A 458 -18.07 -1.66 -4.79
CA GLY A 458 -18.11 -2.50 -6.01
C GLY A 458 -17.46 -1.86 -7.23
N LYS A 459 -17.50 -0.53 -7.38
CA LYS A 459 -16.73 0.17 -8.44
C LYS A 459 -15.23 0.16 -8.15
N THR A 460 -14.85 0.34 -6.89
CA THR A 460 -13.45 0.45 -6.46
C THR A 460 -12.73 -0.88 -6.61
N THR A 461 -13.36 -1.99 -6.19
CA THR A 461 -12.86 -3.36 -6.44
C THR A 461 -12.62 -3.58 -7.93
N ARG A 462 -13.56 -3.17 -8.79
CA ARG A 462 -13.39 -3.26 -10.26
C ARG A 462 -12.23 -2.41 -10.79
N MET A 463 -11.95 -1.24 -10.21
CA MET A 463 -10.85 -0.37 -10.67
C MET A 463 -9.47 -0.87 -10.22
N ALA A 464 -9.37 -1.47 -9.03
CA ALA A 464 -8.11 -2.01 -8.51
C ALA A 464 -7.55 -3.13 -9.41
N TYR A 465 -8.41 -4.03 -9.89
CA TYR A 465 -7.99 -5.15 -10.75
C TYR A 465 -7.58 -4.75 -12.18
N LEU A 466 -7.90 -3.53 -12.64
CA LEU A 466 -7.70 -3.11 -14.03
C LEU A 466 -6.36 -2.37 -14.29
N LYS A 467 -5.48 -2.24 -13.29
CA LYS A 467 -4.15 -1.60 -13.44
C LYS A 467 -3.07 -2.65 -13.78
N GLY A 468 -3.02 -3.16 -15.01
CA GLY A 468 -2.07 -4.23 -15.37
C GLY A 468 -1.59 -4.24 -16.84
N ASP A 469 -0.71 -5.19 -17.16
CA ASP A 469 -0.42 -5.61 -18.54
C ASP A 469 -1.74 -6.03 -19.25
N PRO A 470 -1.94 -5.81 -20.56
CA PRO A 470 -3.10 -6.35 -21.29
C PRO A 470 -3.45 -7.81 -20.99
N GLU A 471 -2.47 -8.68 -20.74
CA GLU A 471 -2.73 -10.07 -20.33
C GLU A 471 -3.28 -10.18 -18.90
N ASP A 472 -2.72 -9.41 -17.96
CA ASP A 472 -3.22 -9.31 -16.58
C ASP A 472 -4.64 -8.72 -16.56
N LEU A 473 -4.91 -7.77 -17.46
CA LEU A 473 -6.20 -7.12 -17.61
C LEU A 473 -7.29 -8.10 -18.06
N ALA A 474 -6.98 -9.00 -18.99
CA ALA A 474 -7.93 -10.00 -19.47
C ALA A 474 -8.31 -11.00 -18.35
N LEU A 475 -7.31 -11.46 -17.59
CA LEU A 475 -7.51 -12.33 -16.42
C LEU A 475 -8.33 -11.62 -15.33
N SER A 476 -7.97 -10.38 -15.02
CA SER A 476 -8.71 -9.55 -14.06
C SER A 476 -10.17 -9.35 -14.46
N ILE A 477 -10.44 -9.06 -15.74
CA ILE A 477 -11.82 -8.93 -16.26
C ILE A 477 -12.57 -10.25 -16.11
N GLU A 478 -11.96 -11.38 -16.48
CA GLU A 478 -12.58 -12.69 -16.34
C GLU A 478 -12.89 -13.02 -14.87
N VAL A 479 -12.00 -12.69 -13.93
CA VAL A 479 -12.28 -12.82 -12.48
C VAL A 479 -13.41 -11.91 -12.04
N CYS A 480 -13.43 -10.63 -12.47
CA CYS A 480 -14.54 -9.72 -12.14
C CYS A 480 -15.89 -10.24 -12.67
N ASP A 481 -15.91 -10.75 -13.90
CA ASP A 481 -17.12 -11.31 -14.51
C ASP A 481 -17.59 -12.58 -13.77
N LEU A 482 -16.65 -13.40 -13.30
CA LEU A 482 -16.93 -14.58 -12.46
C LEU A 482 -17.50 -14.16 -11.09
N LEU A 483 -16.90 -13.16 -10.44
CA LEU A 483 -17.37 -12.62 -9.16
C LEU A 483 -18.77 -11.98 -9.28
N ASP A 484 -19.04 -11.24 -10.36
CA ASP A 484 -20.37 -10.69 -10.65
C ASP A 484 -21.42 -11.81 -10.85
N SER A 485 -21.02 -12.88 -11.54
CA SER A 485 -21.86 -14.07 -11.74
C SER A 485 -22.15 -14.78 -10.41
N MET A 486 -21.15 -14.92 -9.54
CA MET A 486 -21.29 -15.47 -8.20
C MET A 486 -22.18 -14.61 -7.31
N SER A 487 -22.00 -13.28 -7.31
CA SER A 487 -22.86 -12.36 -6.55
C SER A 487 -24.33 -12.50 -6.96
N THR A 488 -24.59 -12.60 -8.27
CA THR A 488 -25.94 -12.84 -8.81
C THR A 488 -26.53 -14.18 -8.34
N ILE A 489 -25.71 -15.23 -8.26
CA ILE A 489 -26.09 -16.55 -7.76
C ILE A 489 -26.43 -16.49 -6.27
N VAL A 490 -25.59 -15.86 -5.45
CA VAL A 490 -25.78 -15.73 -4.00
C VAL A 490 -27.07 -14.97 -3.70
N LEU A 491 -27.31 -13.85 -4.39
CA LEU A 491 -28.55 -13.07 -4.26
C LEU A 491 -29.79 -13.87 -4.66
N LYS A 492 -29.69 -14.77 -5.65
CA LYS A 492 -30.80 -15.67 -6.01
C LYS A 492 -31.09 -16.70 -4.92
N LYS A 493 -30.05 -17.30 -4.31
CA LYS A 493 -30.24 -18.25 -3.21
C LYS A 493 -30.89 -17.58 -2.00
N GLN A 494 -30.43 -16.39 -1.61
CA GLN A 494 -31.01 -15.62 -0.50
C GLN A 494 -32.45 -15.14 -0.74
N ALA A 495 -32.91 -15.07 -2.00
CA ALA A 495 -34.29 -14.69 -2.33
C ALA A 495 -35.27 -15.88 -2.33
N ILE A 496 -34.75 -17.12 -2.28
CA ILE A 496 -35.53 -18.37 -2.28
C ILE A 496 -35.73 -18.88 -0.84
N GLU A 497 -34.83 -18.51 0.07
CA GLU A 497 -34.93 -18.68 1.53
C GLU A 497 -35.75 -17.55 2.18
#